data_AF-A0A2V8TWP9-F1
#
_entry.id   AF-A0A2V8TWP9-F1
#
_cell.length_a   1.000
_cell.length_b   1.000
_cell.length_c   1.000
_cell.angle_alpha   90.00
_cell.angle_beta   90.00
_cell.angle_gamma   90.00
#
_symmetry.space_group_name_H-M   'P 1'
#
loop_
_entity.id
_entity.type
_entity.pdbx_description
1 polymer ?
#
loop_
_entity_poly.entity_id
_entity_poly.type
_entity_poly.pdbx_seq_one_letter_code
_entity_poly.pdbx_strand_id
1 'polypeptide(L)'
;MSRFAEHAVRILDAAESASSRGESCSEVTILIGQDGAIRIVSGSDWPLDSLARHHGAKTAYRVSQSSGAVRVEGREGSRKCVLESANPASTARALLANSR
;
A
#
# COMPACT_ATOMS: atom_id res chain seq x y z
N MET A 1 15.57 -4.81 7.30
CA MET A 1 14.82 -4.64 6.04
C MET A 1 15.32 -3.36 5.37
N SER A 2 14.89 -3.05 4.14
CA SER A 2 15.19 -1.71 3.59
C SER A 2 14.20 -0.69 4.15
N ARG A 3 14.60 0.59 4.28
CA ARG A 3 13.70 1.65 4.76
C ARG A 3 12.41 1.77 3.93
N PHE A 4 12.51 1.49 2.64
CA PHE A 4 11.36 1.40 1.73
C PHE A 4 10.36 0.32 2.13
N ALA A 5 10.84 -0.90 2.43
CA ALA A 5 9.98 -1.98 2.91
C ALA A 5 9.43 -1.69 4.31
N GLU A 6 10.23 -1.10 5.20
CA GLU A 6 9.77 -0.73 6.55
C GLU A 6 8.68 0.34 6.53
N HIS A 7 8.78 1.32 5.63
CA HIS A 7 7.72 2.30 5.42
C HIS A 7 6.43 1.61 4.91
N ALA A 8 6.54 0.69 3.95
CA ALA A 8 5.37 -0.04 3.44
C ALA A 8 4.66 -0.83 4.56
N VAL A 9 5.41 -1.49 5.45
CA VAL A 9 4.84 -2.22 6.59
C VAL A 9 4.11 -1.27 7.54
N ARG A 10 4.73 -0.15 7.93
CA ARG A 10 4.09 0.83 8.82
C ARG A 10 2.84 1.46 8.21
N ILE A 11 2.83 1.66 6.89
CA ILE A 11 1.66 2.16 6.16
C ILE A 11 0.54 1.12 6.20
N LEU A 12 0.86 -0.16 5.99
CA LEU A 12 -0.11 -1.25 6.08
C LEU A 12 -0.69 -1.33 7.49
N ASP A 13 0.15 -1.39 8.53
CA ASP A 13 -0.28 -1.47 9.93
C ASP A 13 -1.24 -0.32 10.31
N ALA A 14 -0.93 0.90 9.86
CA ALA A 14 -1.74 2.08 10.12
C ALA A 14 -3.10 2.00 9.40
N ALA A 15 -3.12 1.57 8.14
CA ALA A 15 -4.33 1.43 7.35
C ALA A 15 -5.20 0.26 7.83
N GLU A 16 -4.60 -0.86 8.25
CA GLU A 16 -5.31 -1.97 8.90
C GLU A 16 -5.96 -1.54 10.22
N SER A 17 -5.22 -0.78 11.04
CA SER A 17 -5.73 -0.23 12.29
C SER A 17 -6.95 0.67 12.06
N ALA A 18 -6.93 1.53 11.03
CA ALA A 18 -8.08 2.34 10.64
C ALA A 18 -9.25 1.48 10.15
N SER A 19 -8.98 0.52 9.26
CA SER A 19 -9.97 -0.43 8.74
C SER A 19 -10.66 -1.20 9.87
N SER A 20 -9.93 -1.64 10.89
CA SER A 20 -10.48 -2.39 12.03
C SER A 20 -11.49 -1.60 12.87
N ARG A 21 -11.45 -0.27 12.81
CA ARG A 21 -12.41 0.63 13.48
C ARG A 21 -13.61 0.98 12.59
N GLY A 22 -13.72 0.38 11.41
CA GLY A 22 -14.78 0.67 10.45
C GLY A 22 -14.57 1.97 9.66
N GLU A 23 -13.39 2.59 9.75
CA GLU A 23 -13.02 3.72 8.91
C GLU A 23 -12.68 3.20 7.51
N SER A 24 -13.46 3.59 6.50
CA SER A 24 -13.15 3.24 5.11
C SER A 24 -12.02 4.12 4.59
N CYS A 25 -10.94 3.49 4.14
CA CYS A 25 -9.86 4.19 3.45
C CYS A 25 -10.20 4.26 1.96
N SER A 26 -10.58 5.46 1.48
CA SER A 26 -10.53 5.73 0.05
C SER A 26 -9.12 5.48 -0.46
N GLU A 27 -8.96 5.07 -1.72
CA GLU A 27 -7.62 4.85 -2.28
C GLU A 27 -6.79 6.14 -2.15
N VAL A 28 -5.59 6.02 -1.60
CA VAL A 28 -4.65 7.14 -1.46
C VAL A 28 -3.26 6.76 -1.96
N THR A 29 -2.58 7.71 -2.56
CA THR A 29 -1.18 7.61 -2.94
C THR A 29 -0.34 8.55 -2.08
N ILE A 30 0.64 8.00 -1.38
CA ILE A 30 1.62 8.71 -0.54
C ILE A 30 2.92 8.83 -1.35
N LEU A 31 3.36 10.06 -1.57
CA LEU A 31 4.55 10.40 -2.33
C LEU A 31 5.56 11.02 -1.37
N ILE A 32 6.80 10.52 -1.37
CA ILE A 32 7.87 11.04 -0.50
C ILE A 32 9.02 11.52 -1.38
N GLY A 33 9.32 12.81 -1.27
CA GLY A 33 10.43 13.49 -1.95
C GLY A 33 11.80 13.06 -1.42
N GLN A 34 12.85 13.50 -2.11
CA GLN A 34 14.22 13.18 -1.72
C GLN A 34 14.66 13.87 -0.42
N ASP A 35 14.05 15.02 -0.13
CA ASP A 35 14.12 15.80 1.11
C ASP A 35 13.21 15.25 2.22
N GLY A 36 12.41 14.22 1.93
CA GLY A 36 11.42 13.67 2.85
C GLY A 36 10.07 14.39 2.83
N ALA A 37 9.86 15.36 1.94
CA ALA A 37 8.56 16.02 1.80
C ALA A 37 7.47 14.99 1.46
N ILE A 38 6.34 15.04 2.18
CA ILE A 38 5.23 14.11 2.01
C ILE A 38 4.10 14.82 1.25
N ARG A 39 3.62 14.18 0.18
CA ARG A 39 2.42 14.57 -0.55
C ARG A 39 1.44 13.40 -0.56
N ILE A 40 0.17 13.69 -0.30
CA ILE A 40 -0.91 12.70 -0.38
C ILE A 40 -1.82 13.09 -1.55
N VAL A 41 -2.12 12.11 -2.41
CA VAL A 41 -3.04 12.24 -3.54
C VAL A 41 -4.19 11.26 -3.30
N SER A 42 -5.42 11.75 -3.26
CA SER A 42 -6.61 10.90 -3.12
C SER A 42 -7.07 10.43 -4.50
N GLY A 43 -7.41 9.14 -4.61
CA GLY A 43 -8.07 8.49 -5.76
C GLY A 43 -7.50 8.86 -7.13
N SER A 44 -6.50 8.12 -7.62
CA SER A 44 -5.88 8.41 -8.92
C SER A 44 -5.71 7.16 -9.79
N ASP A 45 -6.26 7.23 -11.00
CA ASP A 45 -6.15 6.16 -11.99
C ASP A 45 -4.76 6.07 -12.65
N TRP A 46 -3.86 7.01 -12.35
CA TRP A 46 -2.52 6.99 -12.91
C TRP A 46 -1.70 5.85 -12.32
N PRO A 47 -0.83 5.18 -13.10
CA PRO A 47 0.13 4.24 -12.56
C PRO A 47 1.03 4.88 -11.49
N LEU A 48 1.33 4.12 -10.42
CA LEU A 48 2.08 4.61 -9.26
C LEU A 48 3.47 5.17 -9.62
N ASP A 49 4.15 4.56 -10.60
CA ASP A 49 5.44 5.03 -11.12
C ASP A 49 5.30 6.36 -11.89
N SER A 50 4.18 6.56 -12.56
CA SER A 50 3.90 7.80 -13.29
C SER A 50 3.58 8.94 -12.33
N LEU A 51 2.84 8.70 -11.25
CA LEU A 51 2.66 9.66 -10.16
C LEU A 51 3.99 10.02 -9.49
N ALA A 52 4.84 9.03 -9.21
CA ALA A 52 6.14 9.27 -8.61
C ALA A 52 7.00 10.20 -9.49
N ARG A 53 7.09 9.91 -10.80
CA ARG A 53 7.83 10.75 -11.75
C ARG A 53 7.24 12.15 -11.89
N HIS A 54 5.92 12.25 -12.04
CA HIS A 54 5.23 13.52 -12.22
C HIS A 54 5.46 14.49 -11.05
N HIS A 55 5.50 13.96 -9.83
CA HIS A 55 5.70 14.75 -8.62
C HIS A 55 7.15 14.77 -8.10
N GLY A 56 8.12 14.21 -8.83
CA GLY A 56 9.51 14.14 -8.40
C GLY A 56 9.72 13.34 -7.10
N ALA A 57 8.84 12.38 -6.80
CA ALA A 57 8.91 11.58 -5.60
C ALA A 57 10.02 10.51 -5.72
N LYS A 58 10.84 10.39 -4.67
CA LYS A 58 11.84 9.33 -4.55
C LYS A 58 11.18 7.98 -4.29
N THR A 59 10.15 7.97 -3.44
CA THR A 59 9.36 6.77 -3.14
C THR A 59 7.88 7.08 -3.22
N ALA A 60 7.09 6.11 -3.68
CA ALA A 60 5.64 6.22 -3.75
C ALA A 60 4.99 4.95 -3.18
N TYR A 61 3.88 5.13 -2.45
CA TYR A 61 3.06 4.05 -1.92
C TYR A 61 1.61 4.30 -2.28
N ARG A 62 0.89 3.27 -2.76
CA ARG A 62 -0.55 3.31 -2.94
C ARG A 62 -1.21 2.40 -1.92
N VAL A 63 -2.16 2.95 -1.18
CA VAL A 63 -2.99 2.22 -0.24
C VAL A 63 -4.38 2.08 -0.85
N SER A 64 -4.85 0.85 -0.97
CA SER A 64 -6.21 0.55 -1.41
C SER A 64 -6.86 -0.42 -0.43
N GLN A 65 -8.19 -0.36 -0.32
CA GLN A 65 -8.98 -1.26 0.51
C GLN A 65 -10.03 -1.94 -0.36
N SER A 66 -10.10 -3.27 -0.29
CA SER A 66 -11.09 -4.07 -1.01
C SER A 66 -11.56 -5.23 -0.14
N SER A 67 -12.88 -5.40 -0.02
CA SER A 67 -13.49 -6.50 0.75
C SER A 67 -12.94 -6.67 2.17
N GLY A 68 -12.64 -5.55 2.84
CA GLY A 68 -12.08 -5.53 4.21
C GLY A 68 -10.59 -5.85 4.30
N ALA A 69 -9.92 -6.09 3.17
CA ALA A 69 -8.48 -6.24 3.08
C ALA A 69 -7.81 -4.92 2.66
N VAL A 70 -6.69 -4.59 3.28
CA VAL A 70 -5.84 -3.44 2.93
C VAL A 70 -4.67 -3.92 2.09
N ARG A 71 -4.35 -3.19 1.03
CA ARG A 71 -3.20 -3.45 0.16
C ARG A 71 -2.34 -2.21 0.06
N VAL A 72 -1.02 -2.40 0.15
CA VAL A 72 0.00 -1.36 -0.02
C VAL A 72 0.95 -1.74 -1.15
N GLU A 73 0.93 -0.98 -2.23
CA GLU A 73 1.89 -1.11 -3.33
C GLU A 73 2.96 -0.04 -3.22
N GLY A 74 4.24 -0.42 -3.30
CA GLY A 74 5.38 0.49 -3.22
C GLY A 74 6.21 0.56 -4.50
N ARG A 75 6.81 1.73 -4.73
CA ARG A 75 7.84 1.99 -5.76
C ARG A 75 8.99 2.83 -5.20
N GLU A 76 10.23 2.42 -5.47
CA GLU A 76 11.45 3.24 -5.25
C GLU A 76 12.46 2.95 -6.38
N GLY A 77 12.49 3.81 -7.41
CA GLY A 77 13.23 3.54 -8.63
C GLY A 77 12.75 2.24 -9.30
N SER A 78 13.66 1.28 -9.51
CA SER A 78 13.32 -0.05 -10.04
C SER A 78 12.72 -1.00 -9.01
N ARG A 79 12.79 -0.68 -7.71
CA ARG A 79 12.28 -1.53 -6.63
C ARG A 79 10.76 -1.43 -6.52
N LYS A 80 10.16 -2.57 -6.21
CA LYS A 80 8.72 -2.77 -6.08
C LYS A 80 8.44 -3.58 -4.83
N CYS A 81 7.38 -3.25 -4.12
CA CYS A 81 6.83 -4.14 -3.09
C CYS A 81 5.31 -4.11 -3.16
N VAL A 82 4.69 -5.17 -2.67
CA VAL A 82 3.26 -5.27 -2.46
C VAL A 82 3.08 -5.97 -1.12
N LEU A 83 2.33 -5.34 -0.22
CA LEU A 83 1.90 -5.92 1.04
C LEU A 83 0.39 -5.94 1.06
N GLU A 84 -0.19 -6.97 1.67
CA GLU A 84 -1.63 -7.12 1.76
C GLU A 84 -1.97 -7.71 3.12
N SER A 85 -3.04 -7.19 3.73
CA SER A 85 -3.56 -7.69 5.00
C SER A 85 -3.96 -9.15 4.85
N ALA A 86 -3.65 -9.96 5.86
CA ALA A 86 -4.15 -11.33 5.91
C ALA A 86 -5.67 -11.30 6.14
N ASN A 87 -6.46 -11.41 5.06
CA ASN A 87 -7.90 -11.59 5.20
C ASN A 87 -8.18 -13.05 5.60
N PRO A 88 -8.75 -13.32 6.80
CA PRO A 88 -8.99 -14.67 7.29
C PRO A 88 -9.77 -15.55 6.31
N ALA A 89 -10.70 -14.96 5.54
CA ALA A 89 -11.47 -15.68 4.53
C ALA A 89 -10.60 -16.09 3.32
N SER A 90 -9.64 -15.24 2.92
CA SER A 90 -8.65 -15.54 1.89
C SER A 90 -7.67 -16.62 2.36
N THR A 91 -7.21 -16.53 3.60
CA THR A 91 -6.30 -17.52 4.20
C THR A 91 -6.99 -18.87 4.32
N ALA A 92 -8.25 -18.91 4.78
CA ALA A 92 -9.03 -20.14 4.84
C ALA A 92 -9.24 -20.76 3.45
N ARG A 93 -9.54 -19.96 2.42
CA ARG A 93 -9.63 -20.45 1.03
C ARG A 93 -8.31 -20.99 0.50
N ALA A 94 -7.19 -20.32 0.77
CA ALA A 94 -5.87 -20.76 0.34
C ALA A 94 -5.48 -22.10 0.99
N LEU A 95 -5.76 -22.26 2.29
CA LEU A 95 -5.51 -23.51 3.02
C LEU A 95 -6.37 -24.67 2.50
N LEU A 96 -7.63 -24.42 2.15
CA LEU A 96 -8.52 -25.42 1.55
C LEU A 96 -8.16 -25.77 0.10
N ALA A 97 -7.55 -24.84 -0.66
CA ALA A 97 -7.07 -25.10 -2.01
C ALA A 97 -5.78 -25.93 -2.03
N ASN A 98 -4.98 -25.86 -0.96
CA ASN A 98 -3.69 -26.54 -0.83
C ASN A 98 -3.79 -27.90 -0.09
N SER A 99 -5.00 -28.38 0.19
CA SER A 99 -5.26 -29.69 0.83
C SER A 99 -5.79 -30.75 -0.15
N ARG A 100 -5.63 -30.52 -1.46
CA ARG A 100 -5.86 -31.50 -2.54
C ARG A 100 -4.53 -31.92 -3.16
#